data_AF-A0A2D6FID5-F1
#
_entry.id   AF-A0A2D6FID5-F1
#
_cell.length_a   1.000
_cell.length_b   1.000
_cell.length_c   1.000
_cell.angle_alpha   90.00
_cell.angle_beta   90.00
_cell.angle_gamma   90.00
#
_symmetry.space_group_name_H-M   'P 1'
#
loop_
_entity.id
_entity.type
_entity.pdbx_description
1 polymer ?
#
loop_
_entity_poly.entity_id
_entity_poly.type
_entity_poly.pdbx_seq_one_letter_code
_entity_poly.pdbx_strand_id
1 'polypeptide(L)' 'MGSVKHLHQHQYKVPEGQEPLIKKPIGVRLYQSDDAAVRAMGKDGTRFVREAVHQALIDRLAPTD' A
#
# COMPACT_ATOMS: atom_id res chain seq x y z
N MET A 1 -11.09 -22.28 -16.38
CA MET A 1 -11.68 -21.56 -15.21
C MET A 1 -11.22 -22.23 -13.93
N GLY A 2 -10.01 -21.90 -13.45
CA GLY A 2 -9.50 -22.39 -12.17
C GLY A 2 -10.20 -21.67 -11.03
N SER A 3 -10.81 -22.44 -10.14
CA SER A 3 -11.75 -21.97 -9.12
C SER A 3 -11.27 -20.78 -8.28
N VAL A 4 -12.20 -19.88 -7.97
CA VAL A 4 -12.04 -18.74 -7.04
C VAL A 4 -11.67 -19.21 -5.61
N LYS A 5 -11.71 -20.52 -5.33
CA LYS A 5 -11.44 -21.11 -4.01
C LYS A 5 -9.96 -21.06 -3.61
N HIS A 6 -9.02 -21.11 -4.56
CA HIS A 6 -7.58 -21.06 -4.21
C HIS A 6 -7.10 -19.65 -3.84
N LEU A 7 -7.85 -18.60 -4.22
CA LEU A 7 -7.53 -17.21 -3.87
C LEU A 7 -7.81 -16.89 -2.39
N HIS A 8 -8.73 -17.63 -1.75
CA HIS A 8 -9.10 -17.43 -0.35
C HIS A 8 -8.05 -17.94 0.65
N GLN A 9 -7.22 -18.92 0.28
CA GLN A 9 -6.26 -19.55 1.21
C GLN A 9 -5.08 -18.64 1.60
N HIS A 10 -4.91 -17.49 0.94
CA HIS A 10 -3.86 -16.52 1.23
C HIS A 10 -4.41 -15.09 1.34
N GLN A 11 -5.69 -14.94 1.70
CA GLN A 11 -6.23 -13.64 2.08
C GLN A 11 -5.68 -13.31 3.46
N TYR A 12 -4.69 -12.43 3.50
CA TYR A 12 -4.43 -11.64 4.71
C TYR A 12 -5.79 -11.10 5.16
N LYS A 13 -6.20 -11.38 6.41
CA LYS A 13 -7.45 -10.85 6.98
C LYS A 13 -7.44 -9.34 6.78
N VAL A 14 -8.22 -8.86 5.83
CA VAL A 14 -8.39 -7.43 5.59
C VAL A 14 -9.35 -6.95 6.68
N PRO A 15 -8.97 -5.94 7.49
CA PRO A 15 -9.90 -5.35 8.45
C PRO A 15 -11.18 -4.89 7.75
N GLU A 16 -12.30 -5.00 8.46
CA GLU A 16 -13.61 -4.62 7.92
C GLU A 16 -13.59 -3.16 7.45
N GLY A 17 -13.98 -2.90 6.20
CA GLY A 17 -13.94 -1.58 5.57
C GLY A 17 -12.66 -1.20 4.82
N GLN A 18 -11.64 -2.08 4.76
CA GLN A 18 -10.42 -1.83 3.98
C GLN A 18 -10.38 -2.65 2.67
N GLU A 19 -9.73 -2.12 1.65
CA GLU A 19 -9.44 -2.87 0.43
C GLU A 19 -8.25 -3.83 0.64
N PRO A 20 -8.29 -5.05 0.06
CA PRO A 20 -7.17 -5.97 0.12
C PRO A 20 -5.93 -5.40 -0.57
N LEU A 21 -4.77 -5.56 0.07
CA LEU A 21 -3.50 -5.27 -0.58
C LEU A 21 -3.27 -6.24 -1.75
N ILE A 22 -2.87 -5.70 -2.90
CA ILE A 22 -2.43 -6.53 -4.02
C ILE A 22 -1.08 -7.19 -3.71
N LYS A 23 -0.90 -8.45 -4.11
CA LYS A 23 0.33 -9.22 -3.86
C LYS A 23 1.52 -8.82 -4.73
N LYS A 24 1.33 -7.90 -5.66
CA LYS A 24 2.36 -7.45 -6.62
C LYS A 24 2.97 -6.15 -6.10
N PRO A 25 4.21 -6.15 -5.57
CA PRO A 25 4.85 -4.93 -5.12
C PRO A 25 5.16 -4.01 -6.31
N ILE A 26 5.09 -2.70 -6.08
CA ILE A 26 5.59 -1.69 -7.02
C ILE A 26 6.94 -1.21 -6.47
N GLY A 27 7.99 -1.29 -7.29
CA GLY A 27 9.29 -0.71 -6.97
C GLY A 27 9.32 0.76 -7.35
N VAL A 28 9.66 1.63 -6.40
CA VAL A 28 9.78 3.08 -6.59
C VAL A 28 11.17 3.52 -6.17
N ARG A 29 11.81 4.39 -6.96
CA ARG A 29 13.06 5.04 -6.57
C ARG A 29 12.74 6.27 -5.73
N LEU A 30 13.39 6.39 -4.58
CA LEU A 30 13.29 7.55 -3.69
C LEU A 30 14.59 8.36 -3.74
N TYR A 31 14.52 9.63 -3.34
CA TYR A 31 15.73 10.37 -3.02
C TYR A 31 16.41 9.72 -1.79
N GLN A 32 17.73 9.85 -1.72
CA GLN A 32 18.52 9.20 -0.68
C GLN A 32 18.11 9.63 0.74
N SER A 33 17.77 10.90 0.92
CA SER A 33 17.25 11.43 2.19
C SER A 33 15.95 10.75 2.62
N ASP A 34 15.07 10.49 1.66
CA ASP A 34 13.73 9.96 1.91
C ASP A 34 13.82 8.45 2.21
N ASP A 35 14.65 7.70 1.48
CA ASP A 35 14.95 6.30 1.79
C ASP A 35 15.55 6.17 3.20
N ALA A 36 16.50 7.04 3.57
CA ALA A 36 17.08 7.05 4.90
C ALA A 36 16.03 7.32 5.99
N ALA A 37 15.14 8.29 5.78
CA ALA A 37 14.06 8.61 6.70
C ALA A 37 13.07 7.46 6.85
N VAL A 38 12.63 6.85 5.73
CA VAL A 38 11.72 5.69 5.73
C VAL A 38 12.37 4.49 6.42
N ARG A 39 13.66 4.22 6.18
CA ARG A 39 14.38 3.12 6.84
C ARG A 39 14.55 3.34 8.33
N ALA A 40 14.76 4.58 8.78
CA ALA A 40 14.86 4.90 10.20
C ALA A 40 13.57 4.58 10.97
N MET A 41 12.42 4.52 10.30
CA MET A 41 11.12 4.13 10.89
C MET A 41 11.00 2.61 11.14
N GLY A 42 11.95 1.79 10.67
CA GLY A 42 11.94 0.35 10.90
C GLY A 42 10.70 -0.34 10.33
N LYS A 43 9.96 -1.07 11.17
CA LYS A 43 8.79 -1.86 10.75
C LYS A 43 7.61 -1.00 10.27
N ASP A 44 7.57 0.27 10.67
CA ASP A 44 6.47 1.17 10.35
C ASP A 44 6.67 1.90 9.00
N GLY A 45 7.87 1.89 8.44
CA GLY A 45 8.18 2.59 7.18
C GLY A 45 7.31 2.12 6.00
N THR A 46 7.09 0.82 5.87
CA THR A 46 6.21 0.26 4.81
C THR A 46 4.77 0.73 4.95
N ARG A 47 4.26 0.83 6.18
CA ARG A 47 2.90 1.31 6.46
C ARG A 47 2.80 2.80 6.13
N PHE A 48 3.78 3.59 6.56
CA PHE A 48 3.87 5.01 6.28
C PHE A 48 3.82 5.31 4.77
N VAL A 49 4.70 4.66 3.97
CA VAL A 49 4.73 4.88 2.52
C VAL A 49 3.39 4.53 1.87
N ARG A 50 2.76 3.44 2.30
CA ARG A 50 1.45 3.03 1.77
C ARG A 50 0.36 4.07 2.08
N GLU A 51 0.29 4.56 3.32
CA GLU A 51 -0.71 5.55 3.72
C GLU A 51 -0.47 6.90 3.03
N ALA A 52 0.79 7.33 2.90
CA ALA A 52 1.14 8.56 2.18
C ALA A 52 0.75 8.50 0.69
N VAL A 53 1.02 7.37 0.01
CA VAL A 53 0.61 7.17 -1.39
C VAL A 53 -0.91 7.16 -1.53
N HIS A 54 -1.62 6.50 -0.61
CA HIS A 54 -3.09 6.46 -0.63
C HIS A 54 -3.69 7.85 -0.46
N GLN A 55 -3.20 8.64 0.51
CA GLN A 55 -3.68 10.00 0.73
C GLN A 55 -3.40 10.89 -0.48
N ALA A 56 -2.20 10.83 -1.05
CA ALA A 56 -1.86 11.62 -2.23
C ALA A 56 -2.74 11.30 -3.45
N LEU A 57 -3.20 10.04 -3.58
CA LEU A 57 -4.15 9.65 -4.62
C LEU A 57 -5.56 10.17 -4.34
N ILE A 58 -6.01 10.14 -3.09
CA ILE A 58 -7.29 10.75 -2.68
C ILE A 58 -7.27 12.24 -3.01
N ASP A 59 -6.23 12.95 -2.58
CA ASP A 59 -6.12 14.41 -2.77
C ASP A 59 -6.09 14.77 -4.27
N ARG A 60 -5.46 13.95 -5.10
CA ARG A 60 -5.40 14.14 -6.56
C ARG A 60 -6.73 13.85 -7.26
N LEU A 61 -7.50 12.89 -6.75
CA LEU A 61 -8.77 12.45 -7.35
C LEU A 61 -9.99 13.17 -6.77
N ALA A 62 -9.80 13.92 -5.68
CA ALA A 62 -10.82 14.82 -5.16
C ALA A 62 -11.17 15.85 -6.26
N PRO A 63 -12.47 16.06 -6.54
CA PRO A 63 -12.87 17.05 -7.52
C PRO A 63 -12.42 18.44 -7.06
N THR A 64 -11.58 19.09 -7.86
CA THR A 64 -11.37 20.53 -7.78
C THR A 64 -12.65 21.21 -8.27
N ASP A 65 -13.40 21.81 -7.35
CA ASP A 65 -14.45 22.80 -7.64
C ASP A 65 -13.85 24.00 -8.40
#